data_AF-A0A8J4K9B4-F1
#
_entry.id   AF-A0A8J4K9B4-F1
#
_cell.length_a   1.000
_cell.length_b   1.000
_cell.length_c   1.000
_cell.angle_alpha   90.00
_cell.angle_beta   90.00
_cell.angle_gamma   90.00
#
_symmetry.space_group_name_H-M   'P 1'
#
loop_
_entity.id
_entity.type
_entity.pdbx_description
1 polymer ?
#
loop_
_entity_poly.entity_id
_entity_poly.type
_entity_poly.pdbx_seq_one_letter_code
_entity_poly.pdbx_strand_id
1 'polypeptide(L)'
;QENEKIVAAITDSPKPPAERITLTLPVLNAARMVVFVATGEGKAAVLKRILEGDEEEPLPAARVRPRSGQLLWFLDESAAKELTVPVEKHSVL
;
A
#
# COMPACT_ATOMS: atom_id res chain seq x y z
N GLN A 1 16.49 -0.21 9.69
CA GLN A 1 15.55 0.86 10.11
C GLN A 1 14.10 0.44 9.87
N GLU A 2 13.68 0.19 8.62
CA GLU A 2 12.27 -0.06 8.27
C GLU A 2 11.60 -1.21 9.04
N ASN A 3 12.33 -2.28 9.37
CA ASN A 3 11.79 -3.45 10.08
C ASN A 3 11.98 -3.41 11.61
N GLU A 4 12.68 -2.42 12.15
CA GLU A 4 13.17 -2.42 13.54
C GLU A 4 12.67 -1.22 14.34
N LYS A 5 12.67 -0.03 13.72
CA LYS A 5 12.16 1.18 14.35
C LYS A 5 10.65 1.24 14.16
N ILE A 6 9.97 2.03 14.99
CA ILE A 6 8.52 2.33 14.81
C ILE A 6 8.31 3.66 14.07
N VAL A 7 9.28 4.58 14.17
CA VAL A 7 9.32 5.87 13.48
C VAL A 7 10.72 6.08 12.93
N ALA A 8 10.84 6.63 11.73
CA ALA A 8 12.11 6.95 11.09
C ALA A 8 12.09 8.35 10.44
N ALA A 9 13.26 9.00 10.43
CA ALA A 9 13.51 10.18 9.62
C ALA A 9 13.97 9.74 8.22
N ILE A 10 13.46 10.43 7.20
CA ILE A 10 13.91 10.35 5.81
C ILE A 10 14.47 11.73 5.47
N THR A 11 15.66 11.81 4.88
CA THR A 11 16.32 13.08 4.54
C THR A 11 16.47 13.30 3.04
N ASP A 12 16.14 12.29 2.24
CA ASP A 12 16.46 12.18 0.81
C ASP A 12 15.27 11.72 -0.04
N SER A 13 14.04 12.05 0.37
CA SER A 13 12.85 11.66 -0.40
C SER A 13 12.93 12.25 -1.82
N PRO A 14 12.77 11.43 -2.88
CA PRO A 14 12.88 11.90 -4.27
C PRO A 14 11.74 12.84 -4.65
N LYS A 15 10.66 12.88 -3.86
CA LYS A 15 9.54 13.79 -4.04
C LYS A 15 9.58 14.88 -2.96
N PRO A 16 9.61 16.17 -3.32
CA PRO A 16 9.67 17.26 -2.35
C PRO A 16 8.44 17.27 -1.42
N PRO A 17 8.60 17.72 -0.16
CA PRO A 17 9.88 18.01 0.51
C PRO A 17 10.70 16.73 0.77
N ALA A 18 12.03 16.86 0.73
CA ALA A 18 12.96 15.73 0.87
C ALA A 18 12.94 15.14 2.30
N GLU A 19 12.80 16.00 3.30
CA GLU A 19 12.79 15.60 4.71
C GLU A 19 11.38 15.20 5.18
N ARG A 20 11.27 14.03 5.80
CA ARG A 20 10.00 13.47 6.31
C ARG A 20 10.23 12.71 7.60
N ILE A 21 9.19 12.67 8.44
CA ILE A 21 9.06 11.67 9.50
C ILE A 21 8.01 10.67 9.05
N THR A 22 8.31 9.38 9.14
CA THR A 22 7.38 8.32 8.72
C THR A 22 7.20 7.27 9.81
N LEU A 23 5.98 6.73 9.88
CA LEU A 23 5.76 5.42 10.49
C LEU A 23 6.32 4.33 9.57
N THR A 24 6.71 3.23 10.16
CA THR A 24 7.40 2.12 9.49
C THR A 24 6.58 0.83 9.60
N LEU A 25 6.99 -0.23 8.91
CA LEU A 25 6.28 -1.51 8.88
C LEU A 25 5.85 -2.08 10.26
N PRO A 26 6.64 -2.01 11.34
CA PRO A 26 6.21 -2.49 12.65
C PRO A 26 4.92 -1.82 13.15
N VAL A 27 4.73 -0.53 12.88
CA VAL A 27 3.50 0.19 13.26
C VAL A 27 2.34 -0.23 12.36
N LEU A 28 2.56 -0.22 11.04
CA LEU A 28 1.51 -0.56 10.07
C LEU A 28 1.00 -1.99 10.27
N ASN A 29 1.91 -2.94 10.51
CA ASN A 29 1.57 -4.35 10.65
C ASN A 29 1.03 -4.74 12.05
N ALA A 30 1.10 -3.82 13.02
CA ALA A 30 0.47 -3.95 14.34
C ALA A 30 -0.94 -3.34 14.41
N ALA A 31 -1.37 -2.61 13.38
CA ALA A 31 -2.68 -1.98 13.35
C ALA A 31 -3.82 -3.01 13.28
N ARG A 32 -4.94 -2.72 13.95
CA ARG A 32 -6.17 -3.54 13.85
C ARG A 32 -6.79 -3.52 12.45
N MET A 33 -6.57 -2.43 11.71
CA MET A 33 -7.03 -2.27 10.34
C MET A 33 -6.07 -1.33 9.62
N VAL A 34 -5.68 -1.71 8.41
CA VAL A 34 -4.98 -0.86 7.46
C VAL A 34 -5.84 -0.71 6.22
N VAL A 35 -5.95 0.53 5.75
CA VAL A 35 -6.73 0.86 4.57
C VAL A 35 -5.84 1.58 3.57
N PHE A 36 -5.71 1.01 2.37
CA PHE A 36 -5.18 1.72 1.22
C PHE A 36 -6.33 2.29 0.40
N VAL A 37 -6.19 3.55 0.00
CA VAL A 37 -7.10 4.22 -0.93
C VAL A 37 -6.29 4.68 -2.13
N ALA A 38 -6.65 4.24 -3.33
CA ALA A 38 -5.96 4.60 -4.56
C ALA A 38 -6.94 4.82 -5.69
N THR A 39 -6.77 5.92 -6.42
CA THR A 39 -7.64 6.30 -7.53
C THR A 39 -6.82 6.68 -8.76
N GLY A 40 -7.41 6.51 -9.94
CA GLY A 40 -6.84 6.94 -11.20
C GLY A 40 -6.03 5.88 -11.91
N GLU A 41 -6.13 5.90 -13.24
CA GLU A 41 -5.49 4.96 -14.17
C GLU A 41 -3.99 4.78 -13.95
N GLY A 42 -3.28 5.84 -13.55
CA GLY A 42 -1.84 5.80 -13.28
C GLY A 42 -1.44 4.87 -12.13
N LYS A 43 -2.40 4.27 -11.41
CA LYS A 43 -2.17 3.27 -10.37
C LYS A 43 -2.38 1.83 -10.83
N ALA A 44 -2.98 1.60 -11.99
CA ALA A 44 -3.40 0.25 -12.41
C ALA A 44 -2.27 -0.77 -12.45
N ALA A 45 -1.20 -0.47 -13.20
CA ALA A 45 -0.06 -1.37 -13.33
C ALA A 45 0.64 -1.65 -11.99
N VAL A 46 0.82 -0.63 -11.15
CA VAL A 46 1.50 -0.80 -9.85
C VAL A 46 0.61 -1.56 -8.86
N LEU A 47 -0.71 -1.40 -8.90
CA LEU A 47 -1.63 -2.16 -8.07
C LEU A 47 -1.64 -3.63 -8.46
N LYS A 48 -1.64 -3.95 -9.76
CA LYS A 48 -1.47 -5.34 -10.22
C LYS A 48 -0.18 -5.95 -9.68
N ARG A 49 0.93 -5.22 -9.79
CA ARG A 49 2.23 -5.65 -9.26
C ARG A 49 2.20 -5.88 -7.75
N ILE A 50 1.55 -5.01 -6.99
CA ILE A 50 1.46 -5.13 -5.51
C ILE A 50 0.57 -6.30 -5.08
N LEU A 51 -0.57 -6.50 -5.74
CA LEU A 51 -1.62 -7.41 -5.29
C LEU A 51 -1.49 -8.82 -5.89
N GLU A 52 -0.87 -8.94 -7.06
CA GLU A 52 -0.80 -10.19 -7.84
C GLU A 52 0.64 -10.60 -8.20
N GLY A 53 1.61 -9.72 -7.98
CA GLY A 53 3.01 -10.00 -8.25
C GLY A 53 3.66 -10.88 -7.19
N ASP A 54 4.56 -11.75 -7.63
CA ASP A 54 5.46 -12.53 -6.77
C ASP A 54 6.90 -12.15 -7.10
N GLU A 55 7.40 -11.14 -6.40
CA GLU A 55 8.73 -10.55 -6.63
C GLU A 55 9.62 -10.80 -5.42
N GLU A 56 10.90 -11.10 -5.67
CA GLU A 56 11.92 -11.25 -4.61
C GLU A 56 12.04 -9.97 -3.76
N GLU A 57 11.88 -8.80 -4.39
CA GLU A 57 11.89 -7.50 -3.73
C GLU A 57 10.53 -6.79 -3.87
N PRO A 58 9.55 -7.10 -3.01
CA PRO A 58 8.22 -6.53 -3.12
C PRO A 58 8.25 -5.03 -2.85
N LEU A 59 7.38 -4.28 -3.54
CA LEU A 59 7.17 -2.84 -3.31
C LEU A 59 6.74 -2.57 -1.85
N PRO A 60 6.99 -1.36 -1.30
CA PRO A 60 6.70 -1.05 0.11
C PRO A 60 5.26 -1.38 0.52
N ALA A 61 4.27 -1.08 -0.32
CA ALA A 61 2.86 -1.36 -0.02
C ALA A 61 2.55 -2.87 0.06
N ALA A 62 3.22 -3.72 -0.72
CA ALA A 62 3.06 -5.18 -0.67
C ALA A 62 3.65 -5.81 0.60
N ARG A 63 4.49 -5.06 1.33
CA ARG A 63 5.08 -5.46 2.62
C ARG A 63 4.17 -5.14 3.82
N VAL A 64 3.08 -4.39 3.60
CA VAL A 64 2.08 -4.12 4.63
C VAL A 64 1.14 -5.32 4.74
N ARG A 65 1.36 -6.11 5.80
CA ARG A 65 0.69 -7.37 6.10
C ARG A 65 0.35 -7.39 7.61
N PRO A 66 -0.76 -6.78 8.03
CA PRO A 66 -1.20 -6.79 9.43
C PRO A 66 -1.33 -8.22 9.94
N ARG A 67 -0.67 -8.55 11.06
CA ARG A 67 -0.60 -9.95 11.56
C ARG A 67 -1.92 -10.44 12.16
N SER A 68 -2.65 -9.56 12.83
CA SER A 68 -3.92 -9.85 13.52
C SER A 68 -5.04 -8.86 13.14
N GLY A 69 -4.77 -7.99 12.17
CA GLY A 69 -5.69 -6.97 11.69
C GLY A 69 -6.21 -7.27 10.30
N GLN A 70 -7.05 -6.37 9.79
CA GLN A 70 -7.56 -6.43 8.43
C GLN A 70 -6.76 -5.50 7.50
N LEU A 71 -6.61 -5.90 6.24
CA LEU A 71 -6.06 -5.08 5.18
C LEU A 71 -7.14 -4.87 4.12
N LEU A 72 -7.54 -3.62 3.90
CA LEU A 72 -8.56 -3.25 2.92
C LEU A 72 -7.96 -2.35 1.83
N TRP A 73 -8.42 -2.58 0.59
CA TRP A 73 -8.06 -1.77 -0.57
C TRP A 73 -9.33 -1.17 -1.17
N PHE A 74 -9.44 0.16 -1.12
CA PHE A 74 -10.51 0.90 -1.80
C PHE A 74 -9.94 1.53 -3.07
N LEU A 75 -10.43 1.05 -4.21
CA LEU A 75 -9.95 1.41 -5.54
C LEU A 75 -11.11 1.95 -6.36
N ASP A 76 -10.85 2.96 -7.19
CA ASP A 76 -11.78 3.30 -8.28
C ASP A 76 -11.62 2.31 -9.45
N GLU A 77 -12.59 2.32 -10.37
CA GLU A 77 -12.56 1.39 -11.51
C GLU A 77 -11.30 1.55 -12.36
N SER A 78 -10.83 2.79 -12.53
CA SER A 78 -9.67 3.09 -13.36
C SER A 78 -8.36 2.58 -12.75
N ALA A 79 -8.21 2.62 -11.42
CA ALA A 79 -7.07 2.04 -10.71
C ALA A 79 -7.16 0.51 -10.63
N ALA A 80 -8.35 -0.07 -10.62
CA ALA A 80 -8.54 -1.53 -10.56
C ALA A 80 -8.50 -2.23 -11.93
N LYS A 81 -8.48 -1.47 -13.05
CA LYS A 81 -8.71 -1.99 -14.41
C LYS A 81 -7.80 -3.13 -14.87
N GLU A 82 -6.61 -3.27 -14.27
CA GLU A 82 -5.63 -4.31 -14.64
C GLU A 82 -5.64 -5.53 -13.70
N LEU A 83 -6.40 -5.48 -12.61
CA LEU A 83 -6.50 -6.57 -11.65
C LEU A 83 -7.28 -7.75 -12.24
N THR A 84 -6.81 -8.94 -11.92
CA THR A 84 -7.40 -10.24 -12.24
C THR A 84 -7.90 -10.97 -11.00
N VAL A 85 -7.46 -10.57 -9.80
CA VAL A 85 -8.02 -11.06 -8.54
C VAL A 85 -9.48 -10.64 -8.38
N PRO A 86 -10.28 -11.41 -7.61
CA PRO A 86 -11.66 -11.02 -7.33
C PRO A 86 -11.72 -9.64 -6.66
N VAL A 87 -12.50 -8.73 -7.25
CA VAL A 87 -12.80 -7.41 -6.69
C VAL A 87 -14.30 -7.31 -6.45
N GLU A 88 -14.69 -7.00 -5.22
CA GLU A 88 -16.09 -6.69 -4.92
C GLU A 88 -16.40 -5.27 -5.40
N LYS A 89 -17.37 -5.14 -6.30
CA LYS A 89 -17.82 -3.84 -6.81
C LYS A 89 -18.98 -3.33 -5.97
N HIS A 90 -18.75 -2.26 -5.24
CA HIS A 90 -19.78 -1.55 -4.48
C HIS A 90 -20.24 -0.33 -5.31
N SER A 91 -21.42 -0.44 -5.94
CA SER A 91 -22.09 0.73 -6.52
C SER A 91 -22.85 1.46 -5.41
N VAL A 92 -22.67 2.79 -5.31
CA VAL A 92 -23.44 3.65 -4.42
C VAL A 92 -24.75 4.15 -5.05
N LEU A 93 -25.11 3.65 -6.23
CA LEU A 93 -26.35 3.95 -6.96
C LEU A 93 -26.91 2.70 -7.64
#